data_AF-A0A4S2KD75-F1
#
_entry.id   AF-A0A4S2KD75-F1
#
_cell.length_a   1.000
_cell.length_b   1.000
_cell.length_c   1.000
_cell.angle_alpha   90.00
_cell.angle_beta   90.00
_cell.angle_gamma   90.00
#
_symmetry.space_group_name_H-M   'P 1'
#
loop_
_entity.id
_entity.type
_entity.pdbx_description
1 polymer ?
#
loop_
_entity_poly.entity_id
_entity_poly.type
_entity_poly.pdbx_seq_one_letter_code
_entity_poly.pdbx_strand_id
1 'polypeptide(L)'
;MTSEKVTRMEDILNAAPVQNKDTPESSTNAEKRERQRIPRGKPKSGRIWKEEKTKFSSIIKTRGIRLSFDKKQKLREDLKRVKEMSRAIKARKQAEKEAKKERRRENLKRAEENRKKSEIVQVIKNTAKIKRMKKKQLRMIEKRDTTNM
;
A
#
# COMPACT_ATOMS: atom_id res chain seq x y z
N MET A 1 -38.29 -16.88 -5.59
CA MET A 1 -37.11 -16.47 -4.80
C MET A 1 -35.94 -17.34 -5.22
N THR A 2 -35.08 -16.85 -6.10
CA THR A 2 -33.93 -17.59 -6.61
C THR A 2 -32.75 -17.38 -5.66
N SER A 3 -32.34 -18.44 -4.96
CA SER A 3 -31.17 -18.43 -4.09
C SER A 3 -29.91 -18.28 -4.92
N GLU A 4 -29.23 -17.14 -4.81
CA GLU A 4 -27.89 -16.97 -5.35
C GLU A 4 -26.95 -17.93 -4.62
N LYS A 5 -26.38 -18.88 -5.35
CA LYS A 5 -25.35 -19.79 -4.84
C LYS A 5 -24.06 -18.99 -4.60
N VAL A 6 -23.93 -18.41 -3.41
CA VAL A 6 -22.68 -17.82 -2.93
C VAL A 6 -21.78 -18.96 -2.49
N THR A 7 -20.75 -19.27 -3.29
CA THR A 7 -19.70 -20.22 -2.91
C THR A 7 -18.91 -19.65 -1.72
N ARG A 8 -18.95 -20.32 -0.57
CA ARG A 8 -18.21 -19.92 0.62
C ARG A 8 -16.81 -20.51 0.58
N MET A 9 -15.87 -19.88 1.28
CA MET A 9 -14.47 -20.33 1.35
C MET A 9 -14.33 -21.76 1.88
N GLU A 10 -15.27 -22.17 2.72
CA GLU A 10 -15.38 -23.50 3.32
C GLU A 10 -15.65 -24.60 2.27
N ASP A 11 -16.37 -24.28 1.19
CA ASP A 11 -16.70 -25.23 0.12
C ASP A 11 -15.47 -25.58 -0.74
N ILE A 12 -14.50 -24.66 -0.84
CA ILE A 12 -13.27 -24.83 -1.61
C ILE A 12 -12.29 -25.75 -0.88
N LEU A 13 -12.29 -25.70 0.45
CA LEU A 13 -11.39 -26.52 1.28
C LEU A 13 -11.87 -27.96 1.43
N ASN A 14 -13.16 -28.23 1.21
CA ASN A 14 -13.76 -29.57 1.34
C ASN A 14 -13.81 -30.35 0.02
N ALA A 15 -13.42 -29.74 -1.10
CA ALA A 15 -13.36 -30.41 -2.40
C ALA A 15 -12.10 -31.30 -2.49
N ALA A 16 -12.28 -32.60 -2.36
CA ALA A 16 -11.22 -33.59 -2.52
C ALA A 16 -10.56 -33.47 -3.92
N PRO A 17 -9.23 -33.67 -4.04
CA PRO A 17 -8.55 -33.61 -5.32
C PRO A 17 -9.03 -34.76 -6.20
N VAL A 18 -9.81 -34.44 -7.23
CA VAL A 18 -10.15 -35.37 -8.31
C VAL A 18 -8.85 -35.71 -9.03
N GLN A 19 -8.33 -36.91 -8.78
CA GLN A 19 -7.21 -37.45 -9.53
C GLN A 19 -7.69 -37.79 -10.94
N ASN A 20 -7.32 -36.95 -11.91
CA ASN A 20 -7.41 -37.30 -13.32
C ASN A 20 -6.37 -38.41 -13.59
N LYS A 21 -6.86 -39.63 -13.79
CA LYS A 21 -6.02 -40.73 -14.29
C LYS A 21 -5.81 -40.55 -15.78
N ASP A 22 -4.79 -39.79 -16.14
CA ASP A 22 -4.28 -39.74 -17.51
C ASP A 22 -3.41 -40.98 -17.78
N THR A 23 -3.91 -41.86 -18.65
CA THR A 23 -3.20 -43.03 -19.20
C THR A 23 -1.94 -42.58 -19.99
N PRO A 24 -0.76 -43.21 -19.81
CA PRO A 24 0.48 -42.72 -20.40
C PRO A 24 0.68 -43.30 -21.81
N GLU A 25 0.07 -42.71 -22.83
CA GLU A 25 0.44 -43.02 -24.23
C GLU A 25 1.71 -42.27 -24.70
N SER A 26 2.35 -41.49 -23.82
CA SER A 26 3.51 -40.65 -24.17
C SER A 26 4.89 -41.28 -24.00
N SER A 27 4.99 -42.49 -23.41
CA SER A 27 6.28 -43.11 -23.05
C SER A 27 7.13 -43.48 -24.27
N THR A 28 6.50 -43.96 -25.34
CA THR A 28 7.22 -44.48 -26.53
C THR A 28 7.97 -43.40 -27.31
N ASN A 29 7.49 -42.15 -27.28
CA ASN A 29 8.12 -41.02 -27.97
C ASN A 29 9.22 -40.34 -27.15
N ALA A 30 9.09 -40.37 -25.81
CA ALA A 30 10.12 -39.87 -24.90
C ALA A 30 11.36 -40.78 -24.91
N GLU A 31 11.17 -42.10 -24.84
CA GLU A 31 12.26 -43.09 -24.92
C GLU A 31 12.99 -43.06 -26.28
N LYS A 32 12.26 -42.87 -27.41
CA LYS A 32 12.88 -42.71 -28.74
C LYS A 32 13.73 -41.44 -28.84
N ARG A 33 13.36 -40.35 -28.14
CA ARG A 33 14.15 -39.10 -28.10
C ARG A 33 15.41 -39.22 -27.25
N GLU A 34 15.35 -39.98 -26.16
CA GLU A 34 16.54 -40.26 -25.34
C GLU A 34 17.56 -41.12 -26.10
N ARG A 35 17.11 -42.14 -26.84
CA ARG A 35 17.98 -43.00 -27.65
C ARG A 35 18.66 -42.28 -28.82
N GLN A 36 18.18 -41.10 -29.23
CA GLN A 36 18.75 -40.29 -30.33
C GLN A 36 19.63 -39.13 -29.84
N ARG A 37 19.80 -38.91 -28.52
CA ARG A 37 20.71 -37.89 -28.01
C ARG A 37 22.16 -38.35 -28.11
N ILE A 38 22.76 -38.14 -29.28
CA ILE A 38 24.21 -38.31 -29.46
C ILE A 38 24.93 -37.40 -28.45
N PRO A 39 25.72 -37.94 -27.50
CA PRO A 39 26.47 -37.13 -26.56
C PRO A 39 27.49 -36.25 -27.28
N ARG A 40 27.49 -34.94 -27.00
CA ARG A 40 28.47 -34.02 -27.60
C ARG A 40 29.82 -34.14 -26.90
N GLY A 41 30.89 -34.04 -27.69
CA GLY A 41 32.25 -33.99 -27.17
C GLY A 41 32.46 -32.78 -26.25
N LYS A 42 33.18 -32.99 -25.15
CA LYS A 42 33.60 -31.93 -24.23
C LYS A 42 34.95 -31.34 -24.69
N PRO A 43 35.15 -30.02 -24.66
CA PRO A 43 36.46 -29.43 -24.96
C PRO A 43 37.48 -29.87 -23.90
N LYS A 44 38.76 -29.96 -24.28
CA LYS A 44 39.86 -30.42 -23.41
C LYS A 44 39.98 -29.60 -22.11
N SER A 45 39.62 -28.32 -22.14
CA SER A 45 39.63 -27.43 -20.98
C SER A 45 38.44 -27.62 -20.02
N GLY A 46 37.47 -28.47 -20.35
CA GLY A 46 36.25 -28.70 -19.55
C GLY A 46 35.27 -27.53 -19.50
N ARG A 47 35.68 -26.32 -19.90
CA ARG A 47 34.87 -25.10 -19.82
C ARG A 47 34.16 -24.82 -21.15
N ILE A 48 32.83 -24.97 -21.15
CA ILE A 48 31.97 -24.63 -22.28
C ILE A 48 31.52 -23.17 -22.11
N TRP A 49 31.94 -22.28 -23.01
CA TRP A 49 31.64 -20.84 -22.92
C TRP A 49 30.40 -20.41 -23.74
N LYS A 50 29.80 -21.32 -24.52
CA LYS A 50 28.57 -21.09 -25.28
C LYS A 50 27.46 -22.03 -24.81
N GLU A 51 26.28 -21.50 -24.57
CA GLU A 51 25.10 -22.30 -24.26
C GLU A 51 24.57 -23.05 -25.51
N GLU A 52 23.98 -24.22 -25.28
CA GLU A 52 23.38 -25.02 -26.35
C GLU A 52 22.13 -24.32 -26.89
N LYS A 53 22.16 -23.95 -28.18
CA LYS A 53 20.99 -23.39 -28.86
C LYS A 53 19.94 -24.48 -29.06
N THR A 54 18.78 -24.34 -28.43
CA THR A 54 17.63 -25.20 -28.70
C THR A 54 16.97 -24.82 -30.03
N LYS A 55 16.38 -25.80 -30.72
CA LYS A 55 15.67 -25.53 -31.99
C LYS A 55 14.43 -24.70 -31.70
N PHE A 56 14.05 -23.75 -32.57
CA PHE A 56 12.80 -22.97 -32.41
C PHE A 56 11.54 -23.84 -32.28
N SER A 57 11.57 -25.10 -32.75
CA SER A 57 10.49 -26.08 -32.59
C SER A 57 10.37 -26.68 -31.18
N SER A 58 11.37 -26.53 -30.30
CA SER A 58 11.26 -26.92 -28.89
C SER A 58 10.52 -25.88 -28.04
N ILE A 59 10.28 -24.68 -28.58
CA ILE A 59 9.43 -23.68 -27.94
C ILE A 59 7.99 -24.17 -28.08
N ILE A 60 7.39 -24.57 -26.95
CA ILE A 60 5.99 -24.98 -26.89
C ILE A 60 5.13 -23.75 -27.22
N LYS A 61 4.62 -23.69 -28.46
CA LYS A 61 3.70 -22.65 -28.93
C LYS A 61 2.28 -22.94 -28.38
N THR A 62 2.11 -22.91 -27.06
CA THR A 62 0.79 -23.11 -26.46
C THR A 62 -0.15 -21.98 -26.92
N ARG A 63 -1.34 -22.31 -27.45
CA ARG A 63 -2.41 -21.31 -27.72
C ARG A 63 -2.91 -20.59 -26.44
N GLY A 64 -2.48 -21.03 -25.26
CA GLY A 64 -3.21 -20.92 -23.99
C GLY A 64 -2.73 -19.89 -22.98
N ILE A 65 -2.09 -18.78 -23.39
CA ILE A 65 -1.86 -17.63 -22.48
C ILE A 65 -2.90 -16.52 -22.71
N ARG A 66 -3.69 -16.62 -23.79
CA ARG A 66 -4.73 -15.64 -24.09
C ARG A 66 -5.99 -15.94 -23.31
N LEU A 67 -6.22 -15.16 -22.25
CA LEU A 67 -7.52 -15.12 -21.57
C LEU A 67 -8.63 -14.78 -22.57
N SER A 68 -9.79 -15.43 -22.44
CA SER A 68 -11.00 -15.05 -23.18
C SER A 68 -11.43 -13.62 -22.81
N PHE A 69 -12.22 -13.00 -23.67
CA PHE A 69 -12.70 -11.63 -23.45
C PHE A 69 -13.44 -11.50 -22.11
N ASP A 70 -14.34 -12.43 -21.81
CA ASP A 70 -15.12 -12.44 -20.56
C ASP A 70 -14.24 -12.52 -19.32
N LYS A 71 -13.18 -13.35 -19.38
CA LYS A 71 -12.19 -13.45 -18.28
C LYS A 71 -11.43 -12.14 -18.08
N LYS A 72 -11.12 -11.42 -19.17
CA LYS A 72 -10.49 -10.09 -19.08
C LYS A 72 -11.44 -9.05 -18.52
N GLN A 73 -12.72 -9.08 -18.92
CA GLN A 73 -13.72 -8.15 -18.42
C GLN A 73 -13.95 -8.35 -16.91
N LYS A 74 -14.15 -9.60 -16.47
CA LYS A 74 -14.25 -9.94 -15.04
C LYS A 74 -13.03 -9.45 -14.24
N LEU A 75 -11.82 -9.67 -14.76
CA LEU A 75 -10.60 -9.18 -14.11
C LEU A 75 -10.57 -7.64 -14.00
N ARG A 76 -11.03 -6.91 -15.02
CA ARG A 76 -11.11 -5.44 -14.97
C ARG A 76 -12.11 -4.97 -13.92
N GLU A 77 -13.27 -5.61 -13.85
CA GLU A 77 -14.32 -5.31 -12.87
C GLU A 77 -13.84 -5.57 -11.43
N ASP A 78 -13.18 -6.71 -11.21
CA ASP A 78 -12.62 -7.06 -9.89
C ASP A 78 -11.52 -6.07 -9.48
N LEU A 79 -10.62 -5.71 -10.39
CA LEU A 79 -9.60 -4.70 -10.13
C LEU A 79 -10.20 -3.32 -9.85
N LYS A 80 -11.28 -2.94 -10.55
CA LYS A 80 -11.99 -1.69 -10.32
C LYS A 80 -12.60 -1.69 -8.91
N ARG A 81 -13.31 -2.76 -8.53
CA ARG A 81 -13.91 -2.93 -7.19
C ARG A 81 -12.87 -2.83 -6.09
N VAL A 82 -11.73 -3.54 -6.21
CA VAL A 82 -10.65 -3.50 -5.23
C VAL A 82 -10.04 -2.11 -5.10
N LYS A 83 -9.82 -1.41 -6.23
CA LYS A 83 -9.29 -0.04 -6.22
C LYS A 83 -10.26 0.94 -5.56
N GLU A 84 -11.56 0.83 -5.84
CA GLU A 84 -12.58 1.66 -5.22
C GLU A 84 -12.65 1.45 -3.71
N MET A 85 -12.66 0.19 -3.26
CA MET A 85 -12.60 -0.13 -1.82
C MET A 85 -11.33 0.45 -1.16
N SER A 86 -10.17 0.30 -1.80
CA SER A 86 -8.90 0.85 -1.30
C SER A 86 -8.94 2.38 -1.20
N ARG A 87 -9.49 3.05 -2.22
CA ARG A 87 -9.66 4.52 -2.24
C ARG A 87 -10.60 4.98 -1.14
N ALA A 88 -11.73 4.30 -0.93
CA ALA A 88 -12.69 4.62 0.13
C ALA A 88 -12.05 4.52 1.52
N ILE A 89 -11.26 3.46 1.78
CA ILE A 89 -10.54 3.29 3.05
C ILE A 89 -9.51 4.42 3.27
N LYS A 90 -8.75 4.77 2.23
CA LYS A 90 -7.77 5.87 2.31
C LYS A 90 -8.45 7.21 2.54
N ALA A 91 -9.54 7.50 1.84
CA ALA A 91 -10.31 8.72 2.00
C ALA A 91 -10.87 8.86 3.42
N ARG A 92 -11.46 7.79 3.98
CA ARG A 92 -11.95 7.78 5.37
C ARG A 92 -10.83 8.09 6.38
N LYS A 93 -9.66 7.43 6.24
CA LYS A 93 -8.50 7.68 7.12
C LYS A 93 -7.97 9.11 6.99
N GLN A 94 -8.00 9.67 5.78
CA GLN A 94 -7.56 11.04 5.56
C GLN A 94 -8.51 12.07 6.18
N ALA A 95 -9.82 11.90 5.96
CA ALA A 95 -10.85 12.75 6.55
C ALA A 95 -10.79 12.74 8.10
N GLU A 96 -10.58 11.58 8.71
CA GLU A 96 -10.41 11.47 10.16
C GLU A 96 -9.18 12.25 10.66
N LYS A 97 -8.04 12.14 9.96
CA LYS A 97 -6.82 12.89 10.29
C LYS A 97 -7.00 14.39 10.15
N GLU A 98 -7.70 14.82 9.10
CA GLU A 98 -7.98 16.23 8.85
C GLU A 98 -8.90 16.82 9.92
N ALA A 99 -9.99 16.12 10.25
CA ALA A 99 -10.88 16.51 11.35
C ALA A 99 -10.15 16.62 12.69
N LYS A 100 -9.22 15.69 12.98
CA LYS A 100 -8.38 15.77 14.20
C LYS A 100 -7.45 16.97 14.19
N LYS A 101 -6.86 17.30 13.04
CA LYS A 101 -5.99 18.49 12.89
C LYS A 101 -6.78 19.78 13.06
N GLU A 102 -7.97 19.85 12.46
CA GLU A 102 -8.86 21.00 12.58
C GLU A 102 -9.30 21.22 14.03
N ARG A 103 -9.79 20.18 14.70
CA ARG A 103 -10.12 20.23 16.13
C ARG A 103 -8.95 20.71 16.98
N ARG A 104 -7.73 20.23 16.69
CA ARG A 104 -6.52 20.68 17.41
C ARG A 104 -6.24 22.17 17.16
N ARG A 105 -6.36 22.63 15.92
CA ARG A 105 -6.16 24.06 15.58
C ARG A 105 -7.19 24.94 16.28
N GLU A 106 -8.45 24.54 16.29
CA GLU A 106 -9.52 25.26 16.99
C GLU A 106 -9.28 25.30 18.50
N ASN A 107 -8.90 24.16 19.10
CA ASN A 107 -8.61 24.11 20.53
C ASN A 107 -7.40 24.98 20.90
N LEU A 108 -6.37 25.03 20.06
CA LEU A 108 -5.23 25.92 20.26
C LEU A 108 -5.64 27.39 20.17
N LYS A 109 -6.42 27.77 19.14
CA LYS A 109 -6.96 29.14 19.02
C LYS A 109 -7.80 29.53 20.23
N ARG A 110 -8.72 28.65 20.65
CA ARG A 110 -9.56 28.87 21.84
C ARG A 110 -8.73 28.98 23.11
N ALA A 111 -7.68 28.17 23.25
CA ALA A 111 -6.77 28.26 24.39
C ALA A 111 -5.97 29.57 24.40
N GLU A 112 -5.51 30.05 23.23
CA GLU A 112 -4.84 31.34 23.10
C GLU A 112 -5.77 32.51 23.43
N GLU A 113 -7.01 32.48 22.93
CA GLU A 113 -8.03 33.49 23.24
C GLU A 113 -8.39 33.47 24.73
N ASN A 114 -8.59 32.28 25.32
CA ASN A 114 -8.86 32.14 26.73
C ASN A 114 -7.68 32.62 27.57
N ARG A 115 -6.44 32.32 27.17
CA ARG A 115 -5.23 32.81 27.85
C ARG A 115 -5.17 34.34 27.83
N LYS A 116 -5.49 34.98 26.70
CA LYS A 116 -5.59 36.45 26.60
C LYS A 116 -6.71 37.01 27.48
N LYS A 117 -7.89 36.38 27.49
CA LYS A 117 -9.05 36.80 28.30
C LYS A 117 -8.82 36.63 29.80
N SER A 118 -8.14 35.55 30.22
CA SER A 118 -7.83 35.27 31.62
C SER A 118 -6.58 36.00 32.11
N GLU A 119 -5.87 36.71 31.24
CA GLU A 119 -4.66 37.43 31.62
C GLU A 119 -5.03 38.63 32.50
N ILE A 120 -4.80 38.50 33.81
CA ILE A 120 -4.99 39.59 34.76
C ILE A 120 -3.77 40.50 34.68
N VAL A 121 -3.96 41.70 34.15
CA VAL A 121 -2.91 42.71 33.99
C VAL A 121 -2.98 43.76 35.11
N GLN A 122 -1.81 44.24 35.55
CA GLN A 122 -1.72 45.37 36.46
C GLN A 122 -1.47 46.65 35.65
N VAL A 123 -2.39 47.62 35.74
CA VAL A 123 -2.24 48.92 35.05
C VAL A 123 -1.15 49.75 35.74
N ILE A 124 -0.11 50.09 34.99
CA ILE A 124 1.06 50.78 35.52
C ILE A 124 0.88 52.29 35.39
N LYS A 125 0.45 52.92 36.49
CA LYS A 125 0.21 54.38 36.53
C LYS A 125 1.49 55.23 36.56
N ASN A 126 2.59 54.70 37.12
CA ASN A 126 3.86 55.43 37.25
C ASN A 126 5.02 54.66 36.58
N THR A 127 5.55 55.23 35.50
CA THR A 127 6.61 54.63 34.68
C THR A 127 8.01 54.74 35.29
N ALA A 128 8.24 55.65 36.23
CA ALA A 128 9.53 55.82 36.90
C ALA A 128 9.91 54.57 37.72
N LYS A 129 8.91 53.82 38.22
CA LYS A 129 9.15 52.58 38.97
C LYS A 129 9.81 51.51 38.09
N ILE A 130 9.31 51.25 36.88
CA ILE A 130 9.94 50.32 35.93
C ILE A 130 11.36 50.76 35.58
N LYS A 131 11.56 52.06 35.32
CA LYS A 131 12.87 52.59 34.92
C LYS A 131 13.94 52.40 36.00
N ARG A 132 13.56 52.31 37.28
CA ARG A 132 14.46 52.08 38.42
C ARG A 132 14.73 50.60 38.72
N MET A 133 13.99 49.66 38.11
CA MET A 133 14.14 48.23 38.37
C MET A 133 15.43 47.65 37.79
N LYS A 134 15.92 46.56 38.39
CA LYS A 134 17.10 45.85 37.91
C LYS A 134 16.80 45.15 36.58
N LYS A 135 17.79 45.11 35.67
CA LYS A 135 17.69 44.42 34.36
C LYS A 135 17.17 42.98 34.46
N LYS A 136 17.49 42.23 35.51
CA LYS A 136 16.96 40.87 35.71
C LYS A 136 15.45 40.84 35.95
N GLN A 137 14.91 41.78 36.72
CA GLN A 137 13.47 41.86 37.00
C GLN A 137 12.70 42.30 35.75
N LEU A 138 13.27 43.22 34.95
CA LEU A 138 12.68 43.65 33.68
C LEU A 138 12.52 42.51 32.66
N ARG A 139 13.34 41.46 32.72
CA ARG A 139 13.22 40.27 31.86
C ARG A 139 12.02 39.39 32.22
N MET A 140 11.50 39.49 33.44
CA MET A 140 10.34 38.72 33.91
C MET A 140 9.01 39.41 33.62
N ILE A 141 9.05 40.71 33.28
CA ILE A 141 7.84 41.50 33.02
C ILE A 141 7.49 41.39 31.54
N GLU A 142 6.32 40.84 31.25
CA GLU A 142 5.70 40.93 29.94
C GLU A 142 4.80 42.16 29.88
N LYS A 143 4.91 42.95 28.81
CA LYS A 143 4.05 44.12 28.59
C LYS A 143 2.84 43.71 27.77
N ARG A 144 1.66 44.12 28.22
CA ARG A 144 0.40 44.01 27.48
C ARG A 144 -0.17 45.39 27.25
N ASP A 145 -0.64 45.60 26.02
CA ASP A 145 -1.30 46.83 25.65
C ASP A 145 -2.77 46.74 26.08
N THR A 146 -3.23 47.73 26.85
CA THR A 146 -4.63 47.81 27.34
C THR A 146 -5.36 49.02 26.74
N THR A 147 -4.66 49.80 25.90
CA THR A 147 -5.18 51.06 25.32
C THR A 147 -6.04 50.85 24.09
N ASN A 148 -6.06 49.63 23.52
CA ASN A 148 -6.85 49.25 22.34
C ASN A 148 -8.08 48.37 22.67
N MET A 149 -8.58 48.42 23.91
CA MET A 149 -9.91 47.88 24.22
C MET A 149 -11.01 48.83 23.75
#